data_AF-A0A520XRS8-F1
#
_entry.id   AF-A0A520XRS8-F1
#
_cell.length_a   1.000
_cell.length_b   1.000
_cell.length_c   1.000
_cell.angle_alpha   90.00
_cell.angle_beta   90.00
_cell.angle_gamma   90.00
#
_symmetry.space_group_name_H-M   'P 1'
#
loop_
_entity.id
_entity.type
_entity.pdbx_description
1 polymer ?
#
loop_
_entity_poly.entity_id
_entity_poly.type
_entity_poly.pdbx_seq_one_letter_code
_entity_poly.pdbx_strand_id
1 'polypeptide(L)'
;MDDLIPPLLRYLDETREDQLDLLRRLVLSESPSLVPTAQDEVLGILTAELEAVGMDVDYTSGDELGGYLVARDADRAEPGIDGSQLLIGHCDTVWPLGTLETMPLQEDGGRMRGPGVYDMKAGLTQIIFALGALREVGITPSLGPIVFINSDEEIGSR
;
A
#
# COMPACT_ATOMS: atom_id res chain seq x y z
N MET A 1 22.72 13.94 -2.29
CA MET A 1 21.97 12.69 -2.03
C MET A 1 22.23 12.22 -0.61
N ASP A 2 23.50 12.17 -0.18
CA ASP A 2 23.88 11.78 1.19
C ASP A 2 23.23 12.63 2.30
N ASP A 3 23.02 13.93 2.07
CA ASP A 3 22.37 14.82 3.05
C ASP A 3 20.85 14.57 3.22
N LEU A 4 20.23 13.82 2.30
CA LEU A 4 18.79 13.52 2.32
C LEU A 4 18.49 12.19 3.04
N ILE A 5 19.48 11.30 3.15
CA ILE A 5 19.28 9.99 3.79
C ILE A 5 18.94 10.13 5.29
N PRO A 6 19.68 10.92 6.10
CA PRO A 6 19.37 11.05 7.52
C PRO A 6 17.95 11.53 7.85
N PRO A 7 17.38 12.58 7.21
CA PRO A 7 16.02 13.00 7.50
C PRO A 7 14.96 11.99 7.03
N LEU A 8 15.17 11.30 5.89
CA LEU A 8 14.28 10.23 5.44
C LEU A 8 14.25 9.06 6.43
N LEU A 9 15.43 8.60 6.86
CA LEU A 9 15.52 7.51 7.85
C LEU A 9 14.92 7.92 9.19
N ARG A 10 15.10 9.17 9.62
CA ARG A 10 14.48 9.69 10.84
C ARG A 10 12.96 9.59 10.78
N TYR A 11 12.33 10.07 9.70
CA TYR A 11 10.89 9.96 9.53
C TYR A 11 10.42 8.51 9.61
N LEU A 12 11.10 7.60 8.90
CA LEU A 12 10.73 6.18 8.89
C LEU A 12 10.93 5.50 10.25
N ASP A 13 11.91 5.90 11.04
CA ASP A 13 12.10 5.40 12.40
C ASP A 13 11.05 5.99 13.38
N GLU A 14 10.73 7.27 13.25
CA GLU A 14 9.73 7.96 14.09
C GLU A 14 8.31 7.45 13.81
N THR A 15 8.00 7.08 12.57
CA THR A 15 6.70 6.54 12.14
C THR A 15 6.64 5.01 12.14
N ARG A 16 7.59 4.34 12.80
CA ARG A 16 7.66 2.87 12.81
C ARG A 16 6.41 2.20 13.36
N GLU A 17 5.82 2.74 14.42
CA GLU A 17 4.58 2.17 14.99
C GLU A 17 3.39 2.38 14.04
N ASP A 18 3.31 3.53 13.37
CA ASP A 18 2.27 3.79 12.37
C ASP A 18 2.38 2.81 11.18
N GLN A 19 3.62 2.47 10.76
CA GLN A 19 3.87 1.44 9.75
C GLN A 19 3.34 0.07 10.19
N LEU A 20 3.62 -0.32 11.44
CA LEU A 20 3.15 -1.58 11.98
C LEU A 20 1.62 -1.58 12.16
N ASP A 21 1.03 -0.47 12.56
CA ASP A 21 -0.42 -0.32 12.70
C ASP A 21 -1.14 -0.38 11.35
N LEU A 22 -0.60 0.24 10.31
CA LEU A 22 -1.12 0.08 8.96
C LEU A 22 -1.02 -1.38 8.51
N LEU A 23 0.13 -2.01 8.68
CA LEU A 23 0.31 -3.41 8.30
C LEU A 23 -0.65 -4.35 9.05
N ARG A 24 -0.87 -4.12 10.35
CA ARG A 24 -1.88 -4.84 11.15
C ARG A 24 -3.26 -4.69 10.54
N ARG A 25 -3.71 -3.45 10.29
CA ARG A 25 -5.02 -3.15 9.70
C ARG A 25 -5.20 -3.83 8.34
N LEU A 26 -4.18 -3.75 7.47
CA LEU A 26 -4.21 -4.42 6.18
C LEU A 26 -4.34 -5.94 6.35
N VAL A 27 -3.55 -6.56 7.24
CA VAL A 27 -3.55 -8.03 7.42
C VAL A 27 -4.85 -8.52 8.03
N LEU A 28 -5.43 -7.77 8.97
CA LEU A 28 -6.70 -8.09 9.61
C LEU A 28 -7.90 -7.93 8.66
N SER A 29 -7.76 -7.18 7.57
CA SER A 29 -8.72 -7.14 6.48
C SER A 29 -8.45 -8.27 5.48
N GLU A 30 -9.18 -9.37 5.60
CA GLU A 30 -9.01 -10.53 4.72
C GLU A 30 -9.44 -10.21 3.29
N SER A 31 -8.54 -10.44 2.33
CA SER A 31 -8.73 -10.05 0.93
C SER A 31 -8.48 -11.22 -0.05
N PRO A 32 -9.17 -12.38 0.09
CA PRO A 32 -9.06 -13.48 -0.88
C PRO A 32 -9.34 -13.01 -2.30
N SER A 33 -8.53 -13.43 -3.28
CA SER A 33 -8.72 -13.06 -4.71
C SER A 33 -10.07 -13.47 -5.28
N LEU A 34 -10.66 -14.55 -4.75
CA LEU A 34 -11.92 -15.13 -5.24
C LEU A 34 -13.17 -14.64 -4.48
N VAL A 35 -13.04 -13.68 -3.55
CA VAL A 35 -14.20 -13.05 -2.87
C VAL A 35 -14.10 -11.53 -2.97
N PRO A 36 -14.51 -10.94 -4.12
CA PRO A 36 -14.35 -9.51 -4.39
C PRO A 36 -14.86 -8.58 -3.29
N THR A 37 -16.03 -8.88 -2.72
CA THR A 37 -16.65 -8.06 -1.66
C THR A 37 -15.84 -8.03 -0.36
N ALA A 38 -14.94 -9.00 -0.14
CA ALA A 38 -14.05 -8.98 1.03
C ALA A 38 -12.89 -7.98 0.83
N GLN A 39 -12.64 -7.55 -0.42
CA GLN A 39 -11.54 -6.64 -0.76
C GLN A 39 -11.91 -5.16 -0.54
N ASP A 40 -13.19 -4.84 -0.36
CA ASP A 40 -13.68 -3.47 -0.17
C ASP A 40 -13.01 -2.77 1.02
N GLU A 41 -12.82 -3.48 2.13
CA GLU A 41 -12.22 -2.92 3.33
C GLU A 41 -10.72 -2.61 3.13
N VAL A 42 -9.95 -3.53 2.55
CA VAL A 42 -8.52 -3.30 2.30
C VAL A 42 -8.31 -2.17 1.28
N LEU A 43 -9.15 -2.09 0.24
CA LEU A 43 -9.13 -1.01 -0.74
C LEU A 43 -9.47 0.34 -0.08
N GLY A 44 -10.47 0.38 0.79
CA GLY A 44 -10.84 1.58 1.54
C GLY A 44 -9.72 2.08 2.47
N ILE A 45 -9.02 1.16 3.15
CA ILE A 45 -7.84 1.49 3.96
C ILE A 45 -6.75 2.09 3.06
N LEU A 46 -6.40 1.43 1.96
CA LEU A 46 -5.34 1.89 1.06
C LEU A 46 -5.62 3.26 0.45
N THR A 47 -6.87 3.51 0.04
CA THR A 47 -7.30 4.83 -0.45
C THR A 47 -7.06 5.91 0.61
N ALA A 48 -7.55 5.71 1.83
CA ALA A 48 -7.41 6.71 2.89
C ALA A 48 -5.94 7.01 3.24
N GLU A 49 -5.09 6.00 3.25
CA GLU A 49 -3.66 6.16 3.58
C GLU A 49 -2.87 6.82 2.44
N LEU A 50 -3.21 6.52 1.19
CA LEU A 50 -2.64 7.21 0.02
C LEU A 50 -3.07 8.68 -0.02
N GLU A 51 -4.33 8.98 0.27
CA GLU A 51 -4.85 10.35 0.42
C GLU A 51 -4.18 11.09 1.58
N ALA A 52 -3.89 10.41 2.69
CA ALA A 52 -3.21 11.01 3.85
C ALA A 52 -1.77 11.45 3.54
N VAL A 53 -1.08 10.75 2.63
CA VAL A 53 0.22 11.19 2.09
C VAL A 53 0.08 12.12 0.87
N GLY A 54 -1.17 12.53 0.60
CA GLY A 54 -1.64 13.50 -0.39
C GLY A 54 -1.41 13.08 -1.83
N MET A 55 -1.75 11.82 -2.09
CA MET A 55 -2.10 11.35 -3.42
C MET A 55 -3.59 11.59 -3.69
N ASP A 56 -3.95 11.86 -4.93
CA ASP A 56 -5.31 11.78 -5.47
C ASP A 56 -5.56 10.35 -5.98
N VAL A 57 -6.61 9.69 -5.50
CA VAL A 57 -6.84 8.25 -5.69
C VAL A 57 -8.09 8.02 -6.52
N ASP A 58 -7.91 7.43 -7.71
CA ASP A 58 -8.99 6.88 -8.51
C ASP A 58 -9.22 5.41 -8.16
N TYR A 59 -10.42 5.06 -7.71
CA TYR A 59 -10.86 3.67 -7.59
C TYR A 59 -11.70 3.29 -8.81
N THR A 60 -11.30 2.23 -9.50
CA THR A 60 -12.12 1.58 -10.54
C THR A 60 -12.59 0.23 -10.04
N SER A 61 -13.91 0.08 -9.87
CA SER A 61 -14.52 -1.19 -9.49
C SER A 61 -14.38 -2.24 -10.59
N GLY A 62 -14.13 -3.49 -10.22
CA GLY A 62 -14.25 -4.64 -11.12
C GLY A 62 -15.67 -5.20 -11.15
N ASP A 63 -16.06 -5.80 -12.27
CA ASP A 63 -17.37 -6.48 -12.38
C ASP A 63 -17.35 -7.83 -11.63
N GLU A 64 -16.32 -8.64 -11.88
CA GLU A 64 -16.14 -9.97 -11.30
C GLU A 64 -15.04 -10.02 -10.21
N LEU A 65 -14.32 -8.91 -10.03
CA LEU A 65 -13.15 -8.75 -9.15
C LEU A 65 -13.28 -7.45 -8.34
N GLY A 66 -12.46 -7.26 -7.30
CA GLY A 66 -12.51 -6.05 -6.47
C GLY A 66 -12.10 -4.77 -7.18
N GLY A 67 -11.41 -4.86 -8.32
CA GLY A 67 -11.02 -3.70 -9.12
C GLY A 67 -9.58 -3.25 -8.85
N TYR A 68 -9.31 -1.95 -8.99
CA TYR A 68 -7.97 -1.41 -8.79
C TYR A 68 -7.97 0.07 -8.38
N LEU A 69 -6.88 0.48 -7.74
CA LEU A 69 -6.57 1.86 -7.39
C LEU A 69 -5.49 2.41 -8.32
N VAL A 70 -5.65 3.66 -8.73
CA VAL A 70 -4.59 4.46 -9.34
C VAL A 70 -4.44 5.74 -8.55
N ALA A 71 -3.29 5.94 -7.90
CA ALA A 71 -3.02 7.14 -7.14
C ALA A 71 -1.93 7.98 -7.79
N ARG A 72 -2.14 9.29 -7.87
CA ARG A 72 -1.20 10.28 -8.45
C ARG A 72 -0.94 11.39 -7.44
N ASP A 73 0.22 12.02 -7.50
CA ASP A 73 0.54 13.18 -6.66
C ASP A 73 -0.51 14.30 -6.86
N ALA A 74 -1.24 14.66 -5.79
CA ALA A 74 -2.37 15.60 -5.87
C ALA A 74 -1.92 17.05 -6.15
N ASP A 75 -0.68 17.39 -5.79
CA ASP A 75 -0.13 18.74 -5.97
C ASP A 75 0.49 18.91 -7.38
N ARG A 76 0.47 17.85 -8.19
CA ARG A 76 1.16 17.79 -9.47
C ARG A 76 0.18 17.81 -10.64
N ALA A 77 0.13 18.94 -11.34
CA ALA A 77 -0.75 19.14 -12.50
C ALA A 77 -0.37 18.36 -13.77
N GLU A 78 0.90 17.97 -13.93
CA GLU A 78 1.44 17.32 -15.15
C GLU A 78 2.49 16.25 -14.76
N PRO A 79 2.73 15.22 -15.60
CA PRO A 79 3.83 14.28 -15.40
C PRO A 79 5.15 15.01 -15.08
N GLY A 80 6.02 14.39 -14.27
CA GLY A 80 7.31 14.98 -13.91
C GLY A 80 8.09 15.48 -15.13
N ILE A 81 9.00 16.44 -14.92
CA ILE A 81 9.83 17.00 -15.99
C ILE A 81 10.54 15.87 -16.78
N ASP A 82 10.83 14.76 -16.09
CA ASP A 82 11.48 13.57 -16.62
C ASP A 82 10.51 12.37 -16.85
N GLY A 83 9.20 12.54 -16.62
CA GLY A 83 8.17 11.50 -16.72
C GLY A 83 7.61 11.02 -15.38
N SER A 84 7.17 9.76 -15.33
CA SER A 84 6.54 9.15 -14.15
C SER A 84 7.24 7.86 -13.72
N GLN A 85 7.27 7.60 -12.42
CA GLN A 85 7.70 6.33 -11.84
C GLN A 85 6.46 5.56 -11.38
N LEU A 86 6.22 4.40 -11.97
CA LEU A 86 5.13 3.52 -11.54
C LEU A 86 5.60 2.63 -10.38
N LEU A 87 4.84 2.65 -9.28
CA LEU A 87 4.94 1.77 -8.14
C LEU A 87 3.72 0.84 -8.19
N ILE A 88 3.97 -0.48 -8.24
CA ILE A 88 2.93 -1.48 -8.45
C ILE A 88 2.78 -2.32 -7.19
N GLY A 89 1.54 -2.62 -6.84
CA GLY A 89 1.24 -3.63 -5.85
C GLY A 89 -0.08 -4.34 -6.08
N HIS A 90 -0.37 -5.31 -5.23
CA HIS A 90 -1.63 -6.04 -5.19
C HIS A 90 -2.14 -6.12 -3.75
N CYS A 91 -3.46 -6.07 -3.57
CA CYS A 91 -4.08 -6.12 -2.25
C CYS A 91 -4.75 -7.47 -1.95
N ASP A 92 -4.91 -8.33 -2.96
CA ASP A 92 -5.49 -9.65 -2.80
C ASP A 92 -4.49 -10.63 -2.18
N THR A 93 -5.00 -11.80 -1.80
CA THR A 93 -4.18 -12.86 -1.25
C THR A 93 -4.71 -14.23 -1.68
N VAL A 94 -3.82 -15.22 -1.71
CA VAL A 94 -4.19 -16.63 -1.87
C VAL A 94 -5.01 -17.23 -0.71
N TRP A 95 -5.14 -16.51 0.40
CA TRP A 95 -5.71 -17.05 1.64
C TRP A 95 -7.24 -16.97 1.61
N PRO A 96 -7.97 -18.09 1.87
CA PRO A 96 -9.43 -18.05 1.95
C PRO A 96 -9.96 -17.12 3.05
N LEU A 97 -11.19 -16.65 2.91
CA LEU A 97 -11.90 -15.95 3.98
C LEU A 97 -11.99 -16.85 5.24
N GLY A 98 -11.81 -16.27 6.42
CA GLY A 98 -11.75 -16.97 7.71
C GLY A 98 -10.37 -17.56 8.06
N THR A 99 -9.33 -17.30 7.26
CA THR A 99 -7.95 -17.78 7.53
C THR A 99 -7.44 -17.28 8.89
N LEU A 100 -7.78 -16.06 9.29
CA LEU A 100 -7.36 -15.48 10.57
C LEU A 100 -7.82 -16.28 11.80
N GLU A 101 -8.87 -17.10 11.69
CA GLU A 101 -9.32 -17.97 12.80
C GLU A 101 -8.30 -19.07 13.14
N THR A 102 -7.51 -19.51 12.15
CA THR A 102 -6.55 -20.62 12.30
C THR A 102 -5.10 -20.16 12.14
N MET A 103 -4.88 -19.06 11.44
CA MET A 103 -3.59 -18.39 11.27
C MET A 103 -3.72 -16.92 11.68
N PRO A 104 -3.86 -16.62 12.98
CA PRO A 104 -4.00 -15.25 13.45
C PRO A 104 -2.72 -14.46 13.20
N LEU A 105 -2.87 -13.13 13.14
CA LEU A 105 -1.74 -12.22 13.17
C LEU A 105 -0.96 -12.39 14.48
N GLN A 106 0.34 -12.65 14.37
CA GLN A 106 1.24 -12.82 15.50
C GLN A 106 2.46 -11.92 15.36
N GLU A 107 2.84 -11.30 16.47
CA GLU A 107 4.00 -10.42 16.56
C GLU A 107 4.88 -10.85 17.72
N ASP A 108 6.06 -11.36 17.41
CA ASP A 108 7.03 -11.81 18.41
C ASP A 108 8.46 -11.71 17.87
N GLY A 109 9.41 -11.38 18.75
CA GLY A 109 10.83 -11.34 18.42
C GLY A 109 11.19 -10.45 17.23
N GLY A 110 10.46 -9.35 17.03
CA GLY A 110 10.66 -8.44 15.89
C GLY A 110 10.18 -9.00 14.55
N ARG A 111 9.26 -9.98 14.57
CA ARG A 111 8.65 -10.55 13.36
C ARG A 111 7.14 -10.47 13.46
N MET A 112 6.50 -10.06 12.37
CA MET A 112 5.08 -10.15 12.16
C MET A 112 4.77 -11.34 11.23
N ARG A 113 3.78 -12.16 11.59
CA ARG A 113 3.38 -13.36 10.84
C ARG A 113 1.87 -13.41 10.73
N GLY A 114 1.36 -13.74 9.55
CA GLY A 114 -0.07 -13.79 9.27
C GLY A 114 -0.32 -13.85 7.76
N PRO A 115 -1.57 -14.09 7.34
CA PRO A 115 -1.93 -14.19 5.94
C PRO A 115 -1.69 -12.86 5.22
N GLY A 116 -0.94 -12.91 4.12
CA GLY A 116 -0.64 -11.76 3.27
C GLY A 116 0.32 -10.72 3.85
N VAL A 117 0.91 -10.95 5.04
CA VAL A 117 1.86 -10.00 5.66
C VAL A 117 2.98 -9.64 4.71
N TYR A 118 3.68 -10.65 4.18
CA TYR A 118 4.84 -10.43 3.30
C TYR A 118 4.42 -10.22 1.84
N ASP A 119 3.45 -11.00 1.38
CA ASP A 119 2.91 -10.98 0.02
C ASP A 119 1.44 -10.55 0.05
N MET A 120 1.11 -9.27 -0.14
CA MET A 120 2.03 -8.15 -0.38
C MET A 120 1.76 -6.93 0.51
N LYS A 121 1.12 -7.14 1.67
CA LYS A 121 0.65 -6.03 2.53
C LYS A 121 1.79 -5.20 3.13
N ALA A 122 2.95 -5.82 3.41
CA ALA A 122 4.14 -5.10 3.85
C ALA A 122 4.72 -4.20 2.75
N GLY A 123 4.70 -4.63 1.48
CA GLY A 123 5.18 -3.79 0.38
C GLY A 123 4.26 -2.60 0.11
N LEU A 124 2.93 -2.79 0.20
CA LEU A 124 1.96 -1.69 0.16
C LEU A 124 2.21 -0.66 1.27
N THR A 125 2.46 -1.14 2.49
CA THR A 125 2.84 -0.29 3.63
C THR A 125 4.11 0.52 3.31
N GLN A 126 5.15 -0.13 2.78
CA GLN A 126 6.40 0.54 2.42
C GLN A 126 6.20 1.63 1.36
N ILE A 127 5.34 1.41 0.36
CA ILE A 127 5.02 2.42 -0.66
C ILE A 127 4.45 3.68 0.00
N ILE A 128 3.44 3.53 0.86
CA ILE A 128 2.77 4.66 1.53
C ILE A 128 3.75 5.46 2.38
N PHE A 129 4.55 4.79 3.21
CA PHE A 129 5.50 5.48 4.09
C PHE A 129 6.70 6.06 3.35
N ALA A 130 7.12 5.49 2.22
CA ALA A 130 8.12 6.09 1.36
C ALA A 130 7.61 7.41 0.75
N LEU A 131 6.36 7.46 0.30
CA LEU A 131 5.73 8.68 -0.21
C LEU A 131 5.57 9.74 0.90
N GLY A 132 5.11 9.33 2.08
CA GLY A 132 5.02 10.20 3.26
C GLY A 132 6.38 10.79 3.65
N ALA A 133 7.44 9.97 3.64
CA ALA A 133 8.79 10.43 3.94
C ALA A 133 9.27 11.51 2.96
N LEU A 134 9.06 11.31 1.65
CA LEU A 134 9.42 12.30 0.63
C LEU A 134 8.68 13.62 0.85
N ARG A 135 7.39 13.55 1.20
CA ARG A 135 6.57 14.74 1.47
C ARG A 135 7.02 15.48 2.71
N GLU A 136 7.27 14.77 3.82
CA GLU A 136 7.72 15.37 5.08
C GLU A 136 9.03 16.15 4.90
N VAL A 137 9.98 15.58 4.15
CA VAL A 137 11.28 16.24 3.92
C VAL A 137 11.24 17.27 2.79
N GLY A 138 10.08 17.50 2.17
CA GLY A 138 9.89 18.48 1.09
C GLY A 138 10.62 18.12 -0.21
N ILE A 139 10.84 16.82 -0.48
CA ILE A 139 11.42 16.36 -1.74
C ILE A 139 10.30 16.13 -2.75
N THR A 140 10.40 16.81 -3.88
CA THR A 140 9.61 16.52 -5.08
C THR A 140 10.48 15.72 -6.05
N PRO A 141 10.21 14.41 -6.27
CA PRO A 141 10.97 13.62 -7.22
C PRO A 141 10.85 14.16 -8.65
N SER A 142 11.89 13.99 -9.47
CA SER A 142 11.85 14.44 -10.86
C SER A 142 10.95 13.57 -11.74
N LEU A 143 10.84 12.28 -11.40
CA LEU A 143 9.82 11.35 -11.89
C LEU A 143 8.61 11.39 -10.96
N GLY A 144 7.44 11.78 -11.48
CA GLY A 144 6.21 11.81 -10.68
C GLY A 144 5.77 10.40 -10.26
N PRO A 145 5.62 10.10 -8.95
CA PRO A 145 5.16 8.79 -8.52
C PRO A 145 3.71 8.56 -8.92
N ILE A 146 3.43 7.38 -9.47
CA ILE A 146 2.10 6.84 -9.69
C ILE A 146 2.03 5.51 -8.96
N VAL A 147 1.01 5.31 -8.14
CA VAL A 147 0.78 4.03 -7.46
C VAL A 147 -0.36 3.31 -8.16
N PHE A 148 -0.16 2.05 -8.52
CA PHE A 148 -1.19 1.17 -9.05
C PHE A 148 -1.33 -0.04 -8.14
N ILE A 149 -2.54 -0.30 -7.65
CA ILE A 149 -2.84 -1.45 -6.80
C ILE A 149 -4.01 -2.23 -7.40
N ASN A 150 -3.79 -3.46 -7.84
CA ASN A 150 -4.86 -4.36 -8.27
C ASN A 150 -5.30 -5.32 -7.16
N SER A 151 -6.33 -6.12 -7.45
CA SER A 151 -6.98 -7.01 -6.49
C SER A 151 -7.09 -8.46 -6.99
N ASP A 152 -6.24 -8.86 -7.93
CA ASP A 152 -6.32 -10.14 -8.64
C ASP A 152 -4.97 -10.72 -9.09
N GLU A 153 -3.86 -10.30 -8.46
CA GLU A 153 -2.50 -10.75 -8.86
C GLU A 153 -2.35 -12.26 -8.67
N GLU A 154 -2.89 -12.79 -7.58
CA GLU A 154 -2.71 -14.18 -7.17
C GLU A 154 -3.52 -15.16 -8.05
N ILE A 155 -4.38 -14.62 -8.93
CA ILE A 155 -5.13 -15.37 -9.95
C ILE A 155 -4.69 -15.03 -11.39
N GLY A 156 -3.64 -14.22 -11.52
CA GLY A 156 -2.93 -13.97 -12.77
C GLY A 156 -3.29 -12.67 -13.50
N SER A 157 -3.90 -11.69 -12.82
CA SER A 157 -4.16 -10.33 -13.33
C SER A 157 -4.86 -10.30 -14.69
N ARG A 158 -6.10 -10.79 -14.76
CA ARG A 158 -6.79 -11.09 -16.04
C ARG A 158 -7.96 -10.17 -16.34
#